data_AF-A0A3D1AZY2-F1
#
_entry.id   AF-A0A3D1AZY2-F1
#
_cell.length_a   1.000
_cell.length_b   1.000
_cell.length_c   1.000
_cell.angle_alpha   90.00
_cell.angle_beta   90.00
_cell.angle_gamma   90.00
#
_symmetry.space_group_name_H-M   'P 1'
#
loop_
_entity.id
_entity.type
_entity.pdbx_description
1 polymer ?
#
loop_
_entity_poly.entity_id
_entity_poly.type
_entity_poly.pdbx_seq_one_letter_code
_entity_poly.pdbx_strand_id
1 'polypeptide(L)' 'ASKAHQLFGYPSVTVQDLIDWTAHWIVNSGKTLGKPTRFEVRDGKF' A
#
# COMPACT_ATOMS: atom_id res chain seq x y z
N ALA A 1 -0.53 -13.98 -1.53
CA ALA A 1 0.77 -13.86 -0.83
C ALA A 1 1.89 -14.67 -1.51
N SER A 2 1.74 -15.98 -1.71
CA SER A 2 2.81 -16.85 -2.26
C SER A 2 3.43 -16.39 -3.59
N LYS A 3 2.61 -15.98 -4.58
CA LYS A 3 3.12 -15.57 -5.91
C LYS A 3 3.97 -14.29 -5.88
N ALA A 4 3.67 -13.35 -4.99
CA ALA A 4 4.48 -12.14 -4.82
C ALA A 4 5.84 -12.46 -4.17
N HIS A 5 5.85 -13.33 -3.16
CA HIS A 5 7.10 -13.77 -2.54
C HIS A 5 7.99 -14.57 -3.49
N GLN A 6 7.41 -15.32 -4.43
CA GLN A 6 8.18 -16.01 -5.47
C GLN A 6 8.83 -15.04 -6.47
N LEU A 7 8.11 -13.97 -6.83
CA LEU A 7 8.59 -12.99 -7.82
C LEU A 7 9.57 -11.97 -7.23
N PHE A 8 9.38 -11.57 -5.97
CA PHE A 8 10.10 -10.46 -5.35
C PHE A 8 10.91 -10.87 -4.11
N GLY A 9 10.85 -12.13 -3.70
CA GLY A 9 11.47 -12.62 -2.47
C GLY A 9 10.66 -12.25 -1.22
N TYR A 10 11.24 -12.56 -0.05
CA TYR A 10 10.66 -12.13 1.21
C TYR A 10 10.86 -10.62 1.40
N PRO A 11 9.85 -9.90 1.90
CA PRO A 11 10.02 -8.49 2.22
C PRO A 11 11.16 -8.31 3.23
N SER A 12 12.08 -7.41 2.91
CA SER A 12 13.21 -7.03 3.78
C SER A 12 12.82 -6.01 4.85
N VAL A 13 11.61 -5.49 4.78
CA VAL A 13 11.07 -4.46 5.68
C VAL A 13 9.88 -5.01 6.44
N THR A 14 9.71 -4.56 7.67
CA THR A 14 8.58 -5.00 8.49
C THR A 14 7.29 -4.36 8.02
N VAL A 15 6.16 -4.95 8.40
CA VAL A 15 4.84 -4.35 8.15
C VAL A 15 4.73 -2.99 8.84
N GLN A 16 5.36 -2.83 10.02
CA GLN A 16 5.34 -1.57 10.75
C GLN A 16 6.03 -0.45 9.95
N ASP A 17 7.21 -0.74 9.38
CA ASP A 17 7.95 0.24 8.56
C ASP A 17 7.11 0.72 7.37
N LEU A 18 6.37 -0.18 6.73
CA LEU A 18 5.47 0.15 5.62
C LEU A 18 4.32 1.07 6.06
N ILE A 19 3.77 0.85 7.26
CA ILE A 19 2.71 1.70 7.82
C ILE A 19 3.26 3.10 8.09
N ASP A 20 4.43 3.19 8.71
CA ASP A 20 5.05 4.46 9.07
C ASP A 20 5.40 5.29 7.83
N TRP A 21 5.95 4.66 6.78
CA TRP A 21 6.22 5.34 5.51
C TRP A 21 4.95 5.84 4.83
N THR A 22 3.87 5.06 4.88
CA THR A 22 2.57 5.46 4.33
C THR A 22 2.00 6.65 5.09
N ALA A 23 2.06 6.63 6.42
CA ALA A 23 1.63 7.74 7.27
C ALA A 23 2.44 9.01 6.97
N HIS A 24 3.78 8.90 6.88
CA HIS A 24 4.65 10.01 6.53
C HIS A 24 4.33 10.61 5.16
N TRP A 25 4.03 9.77 4.15
CA TRP A 25 3.63 10.23 2.83
C TRP A 25 2.32 11.03 2.85
N ILE A 26 1.33 10.56 3.61
CA ILE A 26 0.04 11.23 3.77
C ILE A 26 0.20 12.58 4.49
N VAL A 27 0.95 12.61 5.60
CA VAL A 27 1.21 13.84 6.38
C VAL A 27 1.90 14.89 5.50
N ASN A 28 2.81 14.48 4.63
CA ASN A 28 3.54 15.39 3.75
C ASN A 28 2.73 15.84 2.52
N SER A 29 1.42 15.58 2.47
CA SER A 29 0.54 15.89 1.33
C SER A 29 1.12 15.37 0.01
N GLY A 30 1.70 14.17 0.04
CA GLY A 30 2.28 13.55 -1.14
C GLY A 30 1.27 13.45 -2.28
N LYS A 31 1.73 13.64 -3.52
CA LYS A 31 0.86 13.64 -4.69
C LYS A 31 0.09 12.32 -4.75
N THR A 32 -1.22 12.40 -4.58
CA THR A 32 -2.11 11.30 -4.90
C THR A 32 -2.35 11.33 -6.41
N LEU A 33 -2.46 10.16 -7.04
CA LEU A 33 -2.65 10.07 -8.48
C LEU A 33 -4.00 10.68 -8.95
N GLY A 34 -4.88 11.07 -8.02
CA GLY A 34 -6.18 11.68 -8.28
C GLY A 34 -7.14 10.79 -9.08
N LYS A 35 -6.70 9.58 -9.45
CA LYS A 35 -7.52 8.59 -10.12
C LYS A 35 -8.41 7.93 -9.06
N PRO A 36 -9.68 7.67 -9.36
CA PRO A 36 -10.56 6.89 -8.50
C PRO A 36 -10.06 5.44 -8.48
N THR A 37 -9.02 5.19 -7.70
CA THR A 37 -8.58 3.86 -7.35
C THR A 37 -9.60 3.39 -6.32
N ARG A 38 -10.50 2.47 -6.70
CA ARG A 38 -11.59 1.95 -5.82
C ARG A 38 -11.11 1.25 -4.53
N PHE A 39 -9.89 1.49 -4.06
CA PHE A 39 -9.37 1.04 -2.78
C PHE A 39 -10.14 1.63 -1.58
N GLU A 40 -10.89 2.72 -1.79
CA GLU A 40 -11.76 3.33 -0.77
C GLU A 40 -13.11 2.62 -0.63
N VAL A 41 -13.50 1.79 -1.61
CA VAL A 41 -14.81 1.13 -1.61
C VAL A 41 -14.72 -0.12 -0.74
N ARG A 42 -15.30 -0.02 0.45
CA ARG A 42 -15.44 -1.13 1.41
C ARG A 42 -16.67 -2.00 1.16
N ASP A 43 -17.34 -1.82 0.02
CA ASP A 43 -18.65 -2.38 -0.29
C ASP A 43 -18.60 -3.81 -0.87
N GLY A 44 -17.45 -4.49 -0.75
CA GLY A 44 -17.31 -5.92 -1.04
C GLY A 44 -17.48 -6.36 -2.50
N LYS A 45 -17.74 -5.43 -3.43
CA LYS A 45 -17.83 -5.72 -4.87
C LYS A 45 -16.52 -5.35 -5.57
N PHE A 46 -15.55 -6.27 -5.50
CA PHE A 46 -14.35 -6.26 -6.34
C PHE A 46 -14.53 -7.20 -7.53
#